data_AF-R2SFZ9-F1
#
_entry.id   AF-R2SFZ9-F1
#
_cell.length_a   1.000
_cell.length_b   1.000
_cell.length_c   1.000
_cell.angle_alpha   90.00
_cell.angle_beta   90.00
_cell.angle_gamma   90.00
#
_symmetry.space_group_name_H-M   'P 1'
#
loop_
_entity.id
_entity.type
_entity.pdbx_description
1 polymer ?
#
loop_
_entity_poly.entity_id
_entity_poly.type
_entity_poly.pdbx_seq_one_letter_code
_entity_poly.pdbx_strand_id
1 'polypeptide(L)' 'MKFKYIVIYSIKDFNKNKEKDGHLPHDGVVINTMISATTGLNCVAVGFEK' A
#
# COMPACT_ATOMS: atom_id res chain seq x y z
N MET A 1 -2.32 4.81 16.68
CA MET A 1 -2.15 5.29 15.29
C MET A 1 -3.53 5.45 14.68
N LYS A 2 -3.85 6.61 14.09
CA LYS A 2 -5.08 6.83 13.32
C LYS A 2 -4.67 7.26 11.92
N PHE A 3 -4.86 6.40 10.93
CA PHE A 3 -4.63 6.73 9.53
C PHE A 3 -5.80 7.54 9.00
N LYS A 4 -5.52 8.66 8.33
CA LYS A 4 -6.55 9.47 7.66
C LYS A 4 -6.84 8.95 6.25
N TYR A 5 -5.83 8.35 5.63
CA TYR A 5 -5.92 7.82 4.28
C TYR A 5 -5.23 6.46 4.19
N ILE A 6 -5.81 5.56 3.40
CA ILE A 6 -5.27 4.21 3.17
C ILE A 6 -5.21 3.99 1.66
N VAL A 7 -4.01 3.70 1.16
CA VAL A 7 -3.75 3.41 -0.24
C VAL A 7 -3.37 1.94 -0.39
N ILE A 8 -3.99 1.27 -1.35
CA ILE A 8 -3.63 -0.11 -1.71
C ILE A 8 -2.69 -0.07 -2.91
N TYR A 9 -1.46 -0.52 -2.72
CA TYR A 9 -0.47 -0.71 -3.77
C TYR A 9 -0.46 -2.16 -4.23
N SER A 10 -0.15 -2.41 -5.51
CA SER A 10 0.33 -3.73 -5.90
C SER A 10 1.72 -3.95 -5.28
N ILE A 11 2.12 -5.20 -5.02
CA ILE A 11 3.49 -5.49 -4.54
C ILE A 11 4.55 -4.91 -5.48
N LYS A 12 4.29 -4.92 -6.81
CA LYS A 12 5.23 -4.37 -7.80
C LYS A 12 5.40 -2.86 -7.67
N ASP A 13 4.29 -2.13 -7.48
CA ASP A 13 4.33 -0.67 -7.32
C ASP A 13 4.94 -0.28 -5.97
N PHE A 14 4.61 -1.04 -4.91
CA PHE A 14 5.19 -0.87 -3.59
C PHE A 14 6.72 -1.02 -3.63
N ASN A 15 7.23 -2.11 -4.21
CA ASN A 15 8.68 -2.38 -4.28
C ASN A 15 9.46 -1.38 -5.14
N LYS A 16 8.79 -0.72 -6.10
CA LYS A 16 9.38 0.34 -6.92
C LYS A 16 9.22 1.73 -6.29
N ASN A 17 8.63 1.80 -5.10
CA ASN A 17 8.21 3.05 -4.45
C ASN A 17 7.48 3.98 -5.40
N LYS A 18 6.55 3.45 -6.20
CA LYS A 18 5.83 4.21 -7.22
C LYS A 18 4.74 5.04 -6.55
N GLU A 19 4.68 6.32 -6.89
CA GLU A 19 3.63 7.21 -6.41
C GLU A 19 2.25 6.74 -6.87
N LYS A 20 1.28 6.79 -5.95
CA LYS A 20 -0.12 6.54 -6.23
C LYS A 20 -0.95 7.53 -5.43
N ASP A 21 -1.85 8.23 -6.11
CA ASP A 21 -2.75 9.23 -5.52
C ASP A 21 -2.02 10.33 -4.73
N GLY A 22 -0.81 10.72 -5.17
CA GLY A 22 0.03 11.71 -4.47
C GLY A 22 0.78 11.17 -3.25
N HIS A 23 0.73 9.85 -3.02
CA HIS A 23 1.38 9.20 -1.89
C HIS A 23 2.44 8.20 -2.36
N LEU A 24 3.63 8.28 -1.77
CA LEU A 24 4.67 7.26 -1.92
C LEU A 24 4.52 6.21 -0.80
N PRO A 25 4.60 4.91 -1.11
CA PRO A 25 4.40 3.87 -0.10
C PRO A 25 5.42 3.93 1.05
N HIS A 26 6.62 4.47 0.82
CA HIS A 26 7.64 4.67 1.86
C HIS A 26 7.32 5.79 2.85
N ASP A 27 6.42 6.72 2.52
CA ASP A 27 6.03 7.82 3.40
C ASP A 27 4.92 7.42 4.39
N GLY A 28 4.41 6.19 4.28
CA GLY A 28 3.32 5.66 5.09
C GLY A 28 3.72 4.45 5.92
N VAL A 29 2.75 3.89 6.62
CA VAL A 29 2.91 2.69 7.44
C VAL A 29 2.15 1.55 6.80
N VAL A 30 2.82 0.43 6.56
CA VAL A 30 2.16 -0.79 6.08
C VAL A 30 1.19 -1.28 7.16
N ILE A 31 -0.10 -1.30 6.83
CA ILE A 31 -1.18 -1.75 7.73
C ILE A 31 -1.44 -3.25 7.53
N ASN A 32 -1.47 -3.69 6.26
CA ASN A 32 -1.82 -5.06 5.92
C ASN A 32 -1.22 -5.47 4.57
N THR A 33 -1.02 -6.77 4.39
CA THR A 33 -0.63 -7.40 3.13
C THR A 33 -1.68 -8.41 2.72
N MET A 34 -2.20 -8.28 1.52
CA MET A 34 -3.21 -9.16 0.95
C MET A 34 -2.57 -10.00 -0.14
N ILE A 35 -2.53 -11.31 0.07
CA ILE A 35 -1.95 -12.29 -0.85
C ILE A 35 -3.03 -13.33 -1.14
N SER A 36 -3.41 -13.43 -2.41
CA SER A 36 -4.37 -14.42 -2.88
C SER A 36 -3.75 -15.24 -4.00
N ALA A 37 -3.43 -16.50 -3.70
CA ALA A 37 -2.89 -17.44 -4.69
C ALA A 37 -3.92 -17.76 -5.80
N THR A 38 -5.22 -17.73 -5.47
CA THR A 38 -6.30 -18.11 -6.39
C THR A 38 -6.63 -17.01 -7.39
N THR A 39 -6.48 -15.74 -7.01
CA THR A 39 -6.79 -14.58 -7.88
C THR A 39 -5.55 -13.86 -8.40
N GLY A 40 -4.35 -14.24 -7.95
CA GLY A 40 -3.09 -13.55 -8.27
C GLY A 40 -2.99 -12.14 -7.67
N LEU A 41 -3.91 -11.78 -6.75
CA LEU A 41 -3.96 -10.47 -6.13
C LEU A 41 -2.92 -10.41 -5.01
N ASN A 42 -1.88 -9.62 -5.25
CA ASN A 42 -0.77 -9.38 -4.32
C ASN A 42 -0.67 -7.88 -4.07
N CYS A 43 -1.18 -7.43 -2.92
CA CYS A 43 -1.31 -6.01 -2.59
C CYS A 43 -0.84 -5.68 -1.18
N VAL A 44 -0.44 -4.43 -0.98
CA VAL A 44 -0.04 -3.87 0.32
C VAL A 44 -0.93 -2.66 0.61
N ALA A 45 -1.61 -2.67 1.75
CA ALA A 45 -2.35 -1.53 2.25
C ALA A 45 -1.42 -0.67 3.11
N VAL A 46 -1.24 0.59 2.73
CA VAL A 46 -0.38 1.56 3.39
C VAL A 46 -1.24 2.71 3.93
N GLY A 47 -1.09 3.00 5.21
CA GLY A 47 -1.76 4.08 5.92
C GLY A 47 -0.92 5.33 6.00
N PHE A 48 -1.56 6.48 5.81
CA PHE A 48 -0.97 7.80 5.93
C PHE A 48 -1.71 8.61 7.00
N GLU A 49 -0.96 9.29 7.87
CA GLU A 49 -1.53 10.17 8.90
C GLU A 49 -1.75 11.61 8.40
N LYS A 50 -1.08 11.99 7.30
CA LYS A 50 -1.22 13.32 6.70
C LYS A 50 -2.53 13.44 5.95
#